data_AF-A0A2J0L0D8-F1
#
_entry.id   AF-A0A2J0L0D8-F1
#
_cell.length_a   1.000
_cell.length_b   1.000
_cell.length_c   1.000
_cell.angle_alpha   90.00
_cell.angle_beta   90.00
_cell.angle_gamma   90.00
#
_symmetry.space_group_name_H-M   'P 1'
#
loop_
_entity.id
_entity.type
_entity.pdbx_description
1 polymer ?
#
loop_
_entity_poly.entity_id
_entity_poly.type
_entity_poly.pdbx_seq_one_letter_code
_entity_poly.pdbx_strand_id
1 'polypeptide(L)'
;MIRKVACILIFICMLGVFGLAMIFADQIATTADDRKVRLKDNGNWEYINDTKEKVEFIDIDGRLREELRSYIENKDPVLTKQFELYVNWGHPDYVNKYKSVMKGFYLISKKRDPDIFSRELTKAFGLKAANDILWIVQHWNLWEE
;
A
#
# COMPACT_ATOMS: atom_id res chain seq x y z
N MET A 1 22.22 -24.65 -52.61
CA MET A 1 22.86 -23.53 -51.87
C MET A 1 21.93 -22.31 -51.77
N ILE A 2 21.33 -21.87 -52.88
CA ILE A 2 20.47 -20.68 -52.98
C ILE A 2 19.26 -20.67 -52.01
N ARG A 3 18.54 -21.79 -51.84
CA ARG A 3 17.40 -21.88 -50.91
C ARG A 3 17.74 -21.59 -49.44
N LYS A 4 18.95 -21.97 -48.98
CA LYS A 4 19.37 -21.74 -47.58
C LYS A 4 19.71 -20.27 -47.32
N VAL A 5 20.29 -19.60 -48.31
CA VAL A 5 20.63 -18.17 -48.25
C VAL A 5 19.36 -17.30 -48.20
N ALA A 6 18.33 -17.66 -48.98
CA ALA A 6 17.05 -16.96 -48.99
C ALA A 6 16.34 -17.01 -47.63
N CYS A 7 16.30 -18.18 -46.96
CA CYS A 7 15.68 -18.31 -45.64
C CYS A 7 16.39 -17.47 -44.57
N ILE A 8 17.73 -17.40 -44.61
CA ILE A 8 18.51 -16.59 -43.66
C ILE A 8 18.21 -15.10 -43.85
N LEU A 9 18.13 -14.63 -45.09
CA LEU A 9 17.78 -13.23 -45.37
C LEU A 9 16.36 -12.88 -44.91
N ILE A 10 15.38 -13.76 -45.13
CA ILE A 10 14.00 -13.55 -44.65
C ILE A 10 13.97 -13.52 -43.11
N PHE A 11 14.73 -14.38 -42.45
CA PHE A 11 14.81 -14.43 -40.99
C PHE A 11 15.44 -13.15 -40.41
N ILE A 12 16.49 -12.62 -41.04
CA ILE A 12 17.11 -11.34 -40.67
C ILE A 12 16.13 -10.17 -40.89
N CYS A 13 15.40 -10.15 -42.00
CA CYS A 13 14.37 -9.14 -42.24
C CYS A 13 13.23 -9.21 -41.20
N MET A 14 12.77 -10.42 -40.86
CA MET A 14 11.77 -10.62 -39.81
C MET A 14 12.27 -10.11 -38.45
N LEU A 15 13.51 -10.44 -38.05
CA LEU A 15 14.12 -9.94 -36.82
C LEU A 15 14.22 -8.40 -36.77
N GLY A 16 14.51 -7.76 -37.91
CA GLY A 16 14.56 -6.30 -38.02
C GLY A 16 13.19 -5.63 -37.80
N VAL A 17 12.10 -6.26 -38.26
CA VAL A 17 10.74 -5.70 -38.09
C VAL A 17 10.23 -5.87 -36.65
N PHE A 18 10.60 -6.94 -35.94
CA PHE A 18 10.21 -7.15 -34.55
C PHE A 18 10.91 -6.22 -33.55
N GLY A 19 12.08 -5.65 -33.89
CA GLY A 19 12.84 -4.76 -33.00
C GLY A 19 12.25 -3.35 -32.82
N LEU A 20 11.38 -2.89 -33.72
CA LEU A 20 10.87 -1.50 -33.71
C LEU A 20 9.70 -1.26 -32.74
N ALA A 21 9.15 -2.31 -32.12
CA ALA A 21 7.98 -2.19 -31.24
C ALA A 21 8.30 -1.94 -29.75
N MET A 22 9.57 -1.85 -29.36
CA MET A 22 10.00 -2.01 -27.96
C MET A 22 10.67 -0.80 -27.30
N ILE A 23 10.40 0.43 -27.70
CA ILE A 23 10.94 1.60 -26.97
C ILE A 23 9.94 2.76 -26.89
N PHE A 24 8.84 2.54 -26.19
CA PHE A 24 8.13 3.65 -25.52
C PHE A 24 8.16 3.34 -24.03
N ALA A 25 9.31 3.61 -23.41
CA ALA A 25 9.38 3.66 -21.96
C ALA A 25 8.62 4.92 -21.52
N ASP A 26 7.62 4.76 -20.65
CA ASP A 26 6.89 5.87 -20.05
C ASP A 26 7.86 6.93 -19.54
N GLN A 27 7.92 8.10 -20.20
CA GLN A 27 8.76 9.19 -19.76
C GLN A 27 8.04 9.94 -18.64
N ILE A 28 8.61 9.86 -17.44
CA ILE A 28 8.16 10.63 -16.28
C ILE A 28 9.14 11.80 -16.09
N ALA A 29 8.61 13.00 -15.95
CA ALA A 29 9.39 14.20 -15.66
C ALA A 29 8.81 14.93 -14.45
N THR A 30 9.63 15.78 -13.83
CA THR A 30 9.22 16.66 -12.72
C THR A 30 9.19 18.10 -13.23
N THR A 31 8.08 18.81 -13.01
CA THR A 31 7.95 20.22 -13.39
C THR A 31 8.71 21.13 -12.42
N ALA A 32 8.85 22.42 -12.76
CA ALA A 32 9.46 23.41 -11.86
C ALA A 32 8.72 23.55 -10.51
N ASP A 33 7.44 23.16 -10.46
CA ASP A 33 6.59 23.17 -9.26
C ASP A 33 6.60 21.82 -8.51
N ASP A 34 7.60 20.96 -8.76
CA ASP A 34 7.79 19.63 -8.14
C ASP A 34 6.62 18.64 -8.38
N ARG A 35 5.86 18.81 -9.46
CA ARG A 35 4.79 17.88 -9.85
C ARG A 35 5.28 16.88 -10.88
N LYS A 36 4.87 15.62 -10.76
CA LYS A 36 5.20 14.59 -11.74
C LYS A 36 4.24 14.64 -12.92
N VAL A 37 4.78 14.55 -14.12
CA VAL A 37 4.04 14.46 -15.38
C VAL A 37 4.48 13.23 -16.15
N ARG A 38 3.56 12.60 -16.87
CA ARG A 38 3.82 11.47 -17.78
C ARG A 38 3.58 11.92 -19.22
N LEU A 39 4.50 11.56 -20.11
CA LEU A 39 4.32 11.74 -21.55
C LEU A 39 3.44 10.62 -22.11
N LYS A 40 2.35 10.97 -22.76
CA LYS A 40 1.47 10.03 -23.46
C LYS A 40 1.97 9.71 -24.86
N ASP A 41 1.46 8.61 -25.41
CA ASP A 41 1.68 8.20 -26.80
C ASP A 41 1.22 9.24 -27.84
N ASN A 42 0.29 10.12 -27.47
CA ASN A 42 -0.15 11.24 -28.33
C ASN A 42 0.76 12.48 -28.25
N GLY A 43 1.89 12.39 -27.54
CA GLY A 43 2.85 13.48 -27.36
C GLY A 43 2.43 14.54 -26.34
N ASN A 44 1.27 14.40 -25.69
CA ASN A 44 0.84 15.32 -24.64
C ASN A 44 1.34 14.87 -23.27
N TRP A 45 1.68 15.85 -22.44
CA TRP A 45 1.97 15.61 -21.03
C TRP A 45 0.67 15.59 -20.24
N GLU A 46 0.48 14.56 -19.42
CA GLU A 46 -0.54 14.57 -18.37
C GLU A 46 0.12 14.72 -17.01
N TYR A 47 -0.51 15.48 -16.12
CA TYR A 47 -0.16 15.40 -14.72
C TYR A 47 -0.46 13.99 -14.25
N ILE A 48 0.56 13.35 -13.70
CA ILE A 48 0.32 12.21 -12.83
C ILE A 48 -0.33 12.88 -11.62
N ASN A 49 -1.66 12.83 -11.56
CA ASN A 49 -2.35 13.05 -10.31
C ASN A 49 -1.87 11.92 -9.40
N ASP A 50 -0.73 12.15 -8.75
CA ASP A 50 -0.60 11.82 -7.35
C ASP A 50 -1.77 12.57 -6.71
N THR A 51 -2.95 11.96 -6.71
CA THR A 51 -3.77 11.98 -5.50
C THR A 51 -2.95 11.29 -4.41
N LYS A 52 -1.81 11.90 -4.04
CA LYS A 52 -1.64 12.36 -2.69
C LYS A 52 -2.93 13.11 -2.41
N GLU A 53 -3.95 12.36 -1.99
CA GLU A 53 -4.79 12.88 -0.93
C GLU A 53 -3.80 13.61 -0.04
N LYS A 54 -3.96 14.92 0.04
CA LYS A 54 -3.53 15.61 1.24
C LYS A 54 -4.24 14.80 2.32
N VAL A 55 -3.55 13.80 2.84
CA VAL A 55 -3.80 13.28 4.16
C VAL A 55 -3.50 14.52 4.98
N GLU A 56 -4.51 15.38 5.12
CA GLU A 56 -4.68 16.16 6.33
C GLU A 56 -4.26 15.19 7.40
N PHE A 57 -3.18 15.52 8.12
CA PHE A 57 -2.78 14.74 9.27
C PHE A 57 -4.09 14.38 9.96
N ILE A 58 -4.48 13.09 9.87
CA ILE A 58 -5.55 12.60 10.68
C ILE A 58 -4.85 12.60 12.02
N ASP A 59 -4.87 13.76 12.68
CA ASP A 59 -4.96 13.79 14.11
C ASP A 59 -6.10 12.82 14.35
N ILE A 60 -5.74 11.58 14.70
CA ILE A 60 -6.70 10.55 15.06
C ILE A 60 -7.43 11.22 16.18
N ASP A 61 -8.57 11.80 15.80
CA ASP A 61 -9.40 12.65 16.64
C ASP A 61 -9.45 11.91 17.98
N GLY A 62 -9.32 12.62 19.10
CA GLY A 62 -9.50 12.00 20.41
C GLY A 62 -10.72 11.07 20.41
N ARG A 63 -11.74 11.36 19.58
CA ARG A 63 -12.83 10.44 19.22
C ARG A 63 -12.42 9.11 18.60
N LEU A 64 -11.63 9.05 17.52
CA LEU A 64 -11.24 7.76 16.92
C LEU A 64 -10.40 6.91 17.89
N ARG A 65 -9.55 7.55 18.71
CA ARG A 65 -8.87 6.87 19.83
C ARG A 65 -9.88 6.32 20.84
N GLU A 66 -10.87 7.11 21.26
CA GLU A 66 -11.85 6.70 22.26
C GLU A 66 -12.87 5.68 21.73
N GLU A 67 -13.24 5.78 20.45
CA GLU A 67 -14.01 4.77 19.72
C GLU A 67 -13.24 3.46 19.76
N LEU A 68 -11.99 3.45 19.29
CA LEU A 68 -11.15 2.25 19.27
C LEU A 68 -10.81 1.74 20.68
N ARG A 69 -10.74 2.59 21.70
CA ARG A 69 -10.52 2.18 23.11
C ARG A 69 -11.54 1.15 23.53
N SER A 70 -12.82 1.46 23.35
CA SER A 70 -13.91 0.56 23.71
C SER A 70 -13.86 -0.75 22.91
N TYR A 71 -13.36 -0.73 21.67
CA TYR A 71 -13.16 -1.94 20.88
C TYR A 71 -11.96 -2.76 21.34
N ILE A 72 -10.80 -2.15 21.58
CA ILE A 72 -9.56 -2.85 21.92
C ILE A 72 -9.64 -3.42 23.35
N GLU A 73 -10.15 -2.66 24.32
CA GLU A 73 -10.32 -3.11 25.71
C GLU A 73 -11.32 -4.28 25.81
N ASN A 74 -12.41 -4.25 25.05
CA ASN A 74 -13.42 -5.33 25.08
C ASN A 74 -13.10 -6.53 24.17
N LYS A 75 -12.08 -6.44 23.31
CA LYS A 75 -11.71 -7.47 22.33
C LYS A 75 -10.34 -8.10 22.59
N ASP A 76 -9.81 -7.98 23.80
CA ASP A 76 -8.56 -8.63 24.21
C ASP A 76 -8.48 -10.14 23.84
N PRO A 77 -9.55 -10.95 24.00
CA PRO A 77 -9.52 -12.35 23.57
C PRO A 77 -9.34 -12.52 22.06
N VAL A 78 -9.82 -11.57 21.24
CA VAL A 78 -9.70 -11.61 19.78
C VAL A 78 -8.28 -11.22 19.36
N LEU A 79 -7.71 -10.19 19.99
CA LEU A 79 -6.32 -9.80 19.79
C LEU A 79 -5.37 -10.96 20.06
N THR A 80 -5.57 -11.66 21.18
CA THR A 80 -4.74 -12.80 21.55
C THR A 80 -4.97 -14.00 20.63
N LYS A 81 -6.22 -14.42 20.40
CA LYS A 81 -6.52 -15.68 19.68
C LYS A 81 -6.31 -15.61 18.17
N GLN A 82 -6.62 -14.47 17.55
CA GLN A 82 -6.64 -14.35 16.09
C GLN A 82 -5.36 -13.69 15.55
N PHE A 83 -4.82 -12.76 16.34
CA PHE A 83 -3.67 -11.94 15.95
C PHE A 83 -2.42 -12.21 16.79
N GLU A 84 -2.48 -13.06 17.81
CA GLU A 84 -1.35 -13.37 18.70
C GLU A 84 -0.75 -12.10 19.35
N LEU A 85 -1.61 -11.09 19.60
CA LEU A 85 -1.25 -9.84 20.23
C LEU A 85 -1.57 -9.88 21.72
N TYR A 86 -0.53 -9.77 22.55
CA TYR A 86 -0.62 -9.71 24.01
C TYR A 86 -0.48 -8.27 24.47
N VAL A 87 -1.52 -7.73 25.10
CA VAL A 87 -1.54 -6.33 25.57
C VAL A 87 -1.42 -6.30 27.08
N ASN A 88 -0.43 -5.56 27.60
CA ASN A 88 -0.33 -5.32 29.04
C ASN A 88 -1.31 -4.21 29.46
N TRP A 89 -2.50 -4.61 29.88
CA TRP A 89 -3.55 -3.69 30.32
C TRP A 89 -3.24 -2.96 31.63
N GLY A 90 -2.24 -3.40 32.41
CA GLY A 90 -1.84 -2.78 33.67
C GLY A 90 -1.03 -1.49 33.53
N HIS A 91 -0.62 -1.11 32.31
CA HIS A 91 0.14 0.12 32.08
C HIS A 91 -0.79 1.37 32.20
N PRO A 92 -0.42 2.46 32.89
CA PRO A 92 -1.31 3.61 33.05
C PRO A 92 -1.48 4.44 31.76
N ASP A 93 -0.53 4.34 30.83
CA ASP A 93 -0.53 5.13 29.61
C ASP A 93 -1.26 4.43 28.45
N TYR A 94 -2.46 4.91 28.15
CA TYR A 94 -3.29 4.43 27.05
C TYR A 94 -2.68 4.71 25.67
N VAL A 95 -2.01 5.84 25.47
CA VAL A 95 -1.40 6.20 24.17
C VAL A 95 -0.34 5.17 23.80
N ASN A 96 0.47 4.78 24.78
CA ASN A 96 1.48 3.74 24.59
C ASN A 96 0.88 2.35 24.36
N LYS A 97 -0.28 2.02 24.96
CA LYS A 97 -1.02 0.77 24.65
C LYS A 97 -1.51 0.76 23.21
N TYR A 98 -2.17 1.83 22.78
CA TYR A 98 -2.68 1.95 21.43
C TYR A 98 -1.55 1.83 20.39
N LYS A 99 -0.44 2.57 20.60
CA LYS A 99 0.76 2.48 19.74
C LYS A 99 1.30 1.04 19.69
N SER A 100 1.32 0.33 20.83
CA SER A 100 1.76 -1.06 20.89
C SER A 100 0.86 -2.02 20.11
N VAL A 101 -0.46 -1.86 20.21
CA VAL A 101 -1.43 -2.69 19.45
C VAL A 101 -1.30 -2.42 17.94
N MET A 102 -1.24 -1.14 17.53
CA MET A 102 -1.08 -0.78 16.13
C MET A 102 0.26 -1.28 15.56
N LYS A 103 1.34 -1.20 16.34
CA LYS A 103 2.63 -1.80 15.98
C LYS A 103 2.51 -3.31 15.80
N GLY A 104 1.75 -3.98 16.66
CA GLY A 104 1.43 -5.40 16.54
C GLY A 104 0.75 -5.72 15.20
N PHE A 105 -0.32 -5.00 14.87
CA PHE A 105 -1.01 -5.15 13.59
C PHE A 105 -0.10 -4.88 12.39
N TYR A 106 0.77 -3.87 12.49
CA TYR A 106 1.76 -3.58 11.46
C TYR A 106 2.73 -4.75 11.23
N LEU A 107 3.26 -5.34 12.30
CA LEU A 107 4.16 -6.49 12.18
C LEU A 107 3.46 -7.72 11.62
N ILE A 108 2.18 -7.92 11.92
CA ILE A 108 1.37 -9.01 11.38
C ILE A 108 1.11 -8.82 9.88
N SER A 109 0.76 -7.60 9.46
CA SER A 109 0.47 -7.31 8.05
C SER A 109 1.68 -7.51 7.14
N LYS A 110 2.91 -7.35 7.67
CA LYS A 110 4.15 -7.64 6.93
C LYS A 110 4.43 -9.14 6.76
N LYS A 111 3.80 -10.00 7.56
CA LYS A 111 4.02 -11.45 7.56
C LYS A 111 2.88 -12.24 6.91
N ARG A 112 1.69 -11.65 6.82
CA ARG A 112 0.48 -12.30 6.29
C ARG A 112 0.10 -11.75 4.93
N ASP A 113 -0.66 -12.55 4.19
CA ASP A 113 -1.30 -12.12 2.97
C ASP A 113 -2.26 -10.93 3.24
N PRO A 114 -2.21 -9.83 2.45
CA PRO A 114 -3.01 -8.63 2.71
C PRO A 114 -4.52 -8.87 2.69
N ASP A 115 -5.02 -9.75 1.81
CA ASP A 115 -6.44 -10.04 1.67
C ASP A 115 -6.95 -10.91 2.81
N ILE A 116 -6.12 -11.85 3.29
CA ILE A 116 -6.41 -12.62 4.49
C ILE A 116 -6.47 -11.70 5.70
N PHE A 117 -5.47 -10.84 5.89
CA PHE A 117 -5.39 -9.92 7.02
C PHE A 117 -6.57 -8.93 7.06
N SER A 118 -6.91 -8.32 5.92
CA SER A 118 -8.05 -7.39 5.81
C SER A 118 -9.39 -8.04 6.17
N ARG A 119 -9.61 -9.27 5.68
CA ARG A 119 -10.83 -10.05 5.99
C ARG A 119 -10.90 -10.45 7.47
N GLU A 120 -9.77 -10.82 8.06
CA GLU A 120 -9.66 -11.13 9.48
C GLU A 120 -9.99 -9.92 10.36
N LEU A 121 -9.46 -8.74 10.02
CA LEU A 121 -9.80 -7.48 10.68
C LEU A 121 -11.29 -7.15 10.55
N THR A 122 -11.83 -7.24 9.33
CA THR A 122 -13.26 -6.96 9.07
C THR A 122 -14.17 -7.89 9.88
N LYS A 123 -13.83 -9.18 9.98
CA LYS A 123 -14.58 -10.15 10.78
C LYS A 123 -14.50 -9.85 12.28
N ALA A 124 -13.34 -9.42 12.77
CA ALA A 124 -13.09 -9.17 14.19
C ALA A 124 -13.70 -7.86 14.70
N PHE A 125 -13.56 -6.79 13.90
CA PHE A 125 -13.81 -5.41 14.31
C PHE A 125 -14.93 -4.72 13.52
N GLY A 126 -15.44 -5.35 12.46
CA GLY A 126 -16.37 -4.73 11.53
C GLY A 126 -15.65 -3.87 10.48
N LEU A 127 -16.36 -3.55 9.39
CA LEU A 127 -15.77 -2.91 8.20
C LEU A 127 -15.12 -1.56 8.49
N LYS A 128 -15.80 -0.68 9.25
CA LYS A 128 -15.30 0.66 9.56
C LYS A 128 -13.96 0.60 10.31
N ALA A 129 -13.95 -0.05 11.48
CA ALA A 129 -12.75 -0.16 12.31
C ALA A 129 -11.61 -0.93 11.61
N ALA A 130 -11.93 -1.93 10.78
CA ALA A 130 -10.94 -2.64 9.99
C ALA A 130 -10.25 -1.73 8.97
N ASN A 131 -11.01 -0.88 8.27
CA ASN A 131 -10.45 0.09 7.33
C ASN A 131 -9.55 1.11 8.04
N ASP A 132 -9.97 1.60 9.22
CA ASP A 132 -9.17 2.53 10.02
C ASP A 132 -7.83 1.88 10.44
N ILE A 133 -7.86 0.64 10.94
CA ILE A 133 -6.66 -0.11 11.31
C ILE A 133 -5.76 -0.37 10.10
N LEU A 134 -6.33 -0.79 8.96
CA LEU A 134 -5.58 -1.03 7.73
C LEU A 134 -4.87 0.24 7.26
N TRP A 135 -5.57 1.37 7.29
CA TRP A 135 -5.00 2.65 6.88
C TRP A 135 -3.81 3.03 7.76
N ILE A 136 -3.94 2.91 9.09
CA ILE A 136 -2.84 3.20 10.03
C ILE A 136 -1.64 2.29 9.76
N VAL A 137 -1.90 1.00 9.55
CA VAL A 137 -0.84 0.00 9.29
C VAL A 137 -0.13 0.27 7.96
N GLN A 138 -0.84 0.68 6.91
CA GLN A 138 -0.24 1.03 5.62
C GLN A 138 0.63 2.29 5.69
N HIS A 139 0.28 3.21 6.57
CA HIS A 139 0.96 4.49 6.76
C HIS A 139 1.77 4.53 8.08
N TRP A 140 2.25 3.38 8.54
CA TRP A 140 2.94 3.26 9.82
C TRP A 140 4.19 4.14 9.93
N ASN A 141 4.85 4.44 8.81
CA ASN A 141 5.99 5.36 8.77
C ASN A 141 5.65 6.78 9.24
N LEU A 142 4.37 7.18 9.20
CA LEU A 142 3.91 8.46 9.74
C LEU A 142 3.77 8.45 11.27
N TRP A 143 3.91 7.27 11.91
CA TRP A 143 3.72 7.04 13.35
C TRP A 143 5.00 6.68 14.11
N GLU A 144 6.10 6.44 13.39
CA GLU A 144 7.36 6.01 13.98
C GLU A 144 8.19 7.16 14.58
N GLU A 145 7.76 8.42 14.36
CA GLU A 145 8.32 9.62 14.98
C GLU A 145 8.14 9.67 16.52
#